data_AF-Q0G7Y9-F1
#
_entry.id   AF-Q0G7Y9-F1
#
_cell.length_a   1.000
_cell.length_b   1.000
_cell.length_c   1.000
_cell.angle_alpha   90.00
_cell.angle_beta   90.00
_cell.angle_gamma   90.00
#
_symmetry.space_group_name_H-M   'P 1'
#
loop_
_entity.id
_entity.type
_entity.pdbx_description
1 polymer ?
#
loop_
_entity_poly.entity_id
_entity_poly.type
_entity_poly.pdbx_seq_one_letter_code
_entity_poly.pdbx_strand_id
1 'polypeptide(L)'
;MCGNTAVEKALMRPAIGSKAKAEAVSAIVNEAPGRELEQKTRVAAEAPSDRSVERVKELWTALQNEVRAMRKKSDYVGPRFAEEARRVHYGESEKKGVYGEASREEVKALHEEGIMAVPMPALPEDQN
;
A
#
# COMPACT_ATOMS: atom_id res chain seq x y z
N MET A 1 -8.15 48.45 -53.27
CA MET A 1 -7.19 47.39 -53.63
C MET A 1 -6.41 47.02 -52.37
N CYS A 2 -6.88 46.04 -51.61
CA CYS A 2 -6.10 45.42 -50.54
C CYS A 2 -5.96 43.95 -50.89
N GLY A 3 -4.73 43.51 -51.15
CA GLY A 3 -4.37 42.11 -51.29
C GLY A 3 -3.40 41.75 -50.16
N ASN A 4 -3.75 40.74 -49.37
CA ASN A 4 -2.96 39.52 -49.25
C ASN A 4 -3.76 38.50 -48.41
N THR A 5 -3.70 37.25 -48.87
CA THR A 5 -4.48 36.10 -48.45
C THR A 5 -3.54 35.03 -47.91
N ALA A 6 -3.46 34.87 -46.59
CA ALA A 6 -2.97 33.65 -45.96
C ALA A 6 -3.25 33.66 -44.44
N VAL A 7 -4.35 33.03 -44.01
CA VAL A 7 -4.51 32.58 -42.61
C VAL A 7 -5.27 31.25 -42.63
N GLU A 8 -4.66 30.19 -42.11
CA GLU A 8 -5.25 28.85 -42.02
C GLU A 8 -5.91 28.64 -40.65
N LYS A 9 -7.16 28.15 -40.64
CA LYS A 9 -8.02 28.00 -39.46
C LYS A 9 -8.45 26.52 -39.36
N ALA A 10 -7.94 25.79 -38.36
CA ALA A 10 -8.53 24.52 -37.96
C ALA A 10 -9.39 24.73 -36.70
N LEU A 11 -10.69 24.43 -36.81
CA LEU A 11 -11.72 24.62 -35.77
C LEU A 11 -11.62 23.56 -34.66
N MET A 12 -11.94 23.97 -33.43
CA MET A 12 -12.10 23.10 -32.25
C MET A 12 -13.29 22.10 -32.37
N ARG A 13 -13.09 20.91 -31.76
CA ARG A 13 -13.98 19.82 -31.22
C ARG A 13 -15.53 19.94 -31.36
N PRO A 14 -16.33 18.85 -31.18
CA PRO A 14 -16.13 17.38 -31.31
C PRO A 14 -17.26 16.70 -32.14
N ALA A 15 -17.10 15.43 -32.57
CA ALA A 15 -18.21 14.66 -33.16
C ALA A 15 -18.54 13.43 -32.29
N ILE A 16 -19.72 13.46 -31.66
CA ILE A 16 -20.32 12.39 -30.86
C ILE A 16 -21.39 11.72 -31.73
N GLY A 17 -21.42 10.38 -31.81
CA GLY A 17 -22.45 9.62 -32.53
C GLY A 17 -22.69 8.26 -31.85
N SER A 18 -23.97 7.87 -31.77
CA SER A 18 -24.62 6.93 -30.85
C SER A 18 -24.71 5.45 -31.30
N LYS A 19 -25.03 4.58 -30.33
CA LYS A 19 -25.01 3.09 -30.30
C LYS A 19 -25.87 2.29 -31.31
N ALA A 20 -25.45 1.02 -31.46
CA ALA A 20 -26.16 -0.25 -31.77
C ALA A 20 -25.86 -0.85 -33.18
N LYS A 21 -25.53 -2.14 -33.37
CA LYS A 21 -25.72 -3.35 -32.55
C LYS A 21 -24.77 -4.49 -32.98
N ALA A 22 -24.31 -5.22 -31.96
CA ALA A 22 -23.90 -6.63 -31.85
C ALA A 22 -23.46 -7.48 -33.06
N GLU A 23 -22.34 -8.20 -32.83
CA GLU A 23 -22.08 -9.65 -33.06
C GLU A 23 -20.71 -9.91 -33.67
N ALA A 24 -19.69 -10.04 -32.81
CA ALA A 24 -18.46 -10.79 -33.08
C ALA A 24 -17.79 -11.10 -31.72
N VAL A 25 -18.42 -11.98 -30.95
CA VAL A 25 -17.84 -12.59 -29.75
C VAL A 25 -17.43 -14.02 -30.09
N SER A 26 -16.20 -14.34 -29.71
CA SER A 26 -15.66 -15.68 -29.39
C SER A 26 -14.97 -16.47 -30.50
N ALA A 27 -13.76 -16.90 -30.12
CA ALA A 27 -12.93 -17.98 -30.65
C ALA A 27 -12.36 -17.76 -32.06
N ILE A 28 -11.02 -17.60 -32.18
CA ILE A 28 -10.12 -18.73 -32.48
C ILE A 28 -8.72 -18.44 -31.89
N VAL A 29 -8.22 -19.44 -31.18
CA VAL A 29 -6.93 -19.56 -30.51
C VAL A 29 -5.90 -20.07 -31.54
N ASN A 30 -4.67 -19.54 -31.55
CA ASN A 30 -3.39 -20.30 -31.46
C ASN A 30 -2.17 -19.57 -32.05
N GLU A 31 -1.16 -19.48 -31.18
CA GLU A 31 0.30 -19.65 -31.38
C GLU A 31 0.99 -19.21 -32.70
N ALA A 32 1.83 -18.15 -32.57
CA ALA A 32 3.31 -18.10 -32.69
C ALA A 32 4.04 -18.94 -33.79
N PRO A 33 5.24 -18.54 -34.30
CA PRO A 33 6.28 -17.80 -33.57
C PRO A 33 7.11 -16.75 -34.34
N GLY A 34 7.87 -15.94 -33.59
CA GLY A 34 9.18 -15.44 -34.02
C GLY A 34 9.34 -13.92 -34.20
N ARG A 35 9.52 -13.18 -33.09
CA ARG A 35 10.71 -12.32 -32.93
C ARG A 35 10.87 -11.84 -31.49
N GLU A 36 11.92 -12.36 -30.90
CA GLU A 36 12.50 -12.04 -29.60
C GLU A 36 13.21 -10.68 -29.65
N LEU A 37 13.02 -9.91 -28.58
CA LEU A 37 13.89 -8.90 -27.96
C LEU A 37 13.09 -8.36 -26.74
N GLU A 38 12.88 -9.19 -25.72
CA GLU A 38 13.70 -9.15 -24.50
C GLU A 38 13.96 -7.73 -23.97
N GLN A 39 12.94 -7.12 -23.36
CA GLN A 39 13.16 -6.24 -22.20
C GLN A 39 12.77 -6.99 -20.93
N LYS A 40 13.53 -8.06 -20.74
CA LYS A 40 13.81 -8.68 -19.45
C LYS A 40 14.73 -7.71 -18.71
N THR A 41 14.19 -6.67 -18.08
CA THR A 41 14.94 -5.98 -17.02
C THR A 41 14.97 -6.94 -15.84
N ARG A 42 15.93 -7.86 -15.92
CA ARG A 42 16.37 -8.67 -14.79
C ARG A 42 16.62 -7.68 -13.66
N VAL A 43 15.77 -7.67 -12.64
CA VAL A 43 16.25 -7.34 -11.32
C VAL A 43 17.19 -8.49 -11.01
N ALA A 44 18.47 -8.30 -11.35
CA ALA A 44 19.51 -9.17 -10.85
C ALA A 44 19.33 -9.11 -9.34
N ALA A 45 18.94 -10.24 -8.75
CA ALA A 45 19.15 -10.48 -7.34
C ALA A 45 20.66 -10.51 -7.15
N GLU A 46 21.29 -9.33 -7.10
CA GLU A 46 22.58 -9.18 -6.48
C GLU A 46 22.36 -9.65 -5.04
N ALA A 47 22.95 -10.80 -4.72
CA ALA A 47 23.00 -11.25 -3.34
C ALA A 47 23.47 -10.05 -2.51
N PRO A 48 22.71 -9.62 -1.49
CA PRO A 48 23.11 -8.49 -0.69
C PRO A 48 24.53 -8.77 -0.21
N SER A 49 25.46 -7.85 -0.52
CA SER A 49 26.84 -7.98 -0.05
C SER A 49 26.82 -8.25 1.46
N ASP A 50 27.78 -9.02 1.99
CA ASP A 50 27.86 -9.37 3.42
C ASP A 50 27.59 -8.13 4.30
N ARG A 51 28.28 -7.02 3.98
CA ARG A 51 28.08 -5.70 4.62
C ARG A 51 26.67 -5.13 4.53
N SER A 52 25.93 -5.36 3.44
CA SER A 52 24.54 -4.95 3.30
C SER A 52 23.62 -5.79 4.18
N VAL A 53 23.88 -7.09 4.31
CA VAL A 53 23.12 -7.99 5.18
C VAL A 53 23.36 -7.64 6.64
N GLU A 54 24.61 -7.41 7.05
CA GLU A 54 24.94 -6.98 8.42
C GLU A 54 24.22 -5.68 8.79
N ARG A 55 24.24 -4.67 7.91
CA ARG A 55 23.54 -3.41 8.16
C ARG A 55 22.03 -3.60 8.34
N VAL A 56 21.41 -4.48 7.55
CA VAL A 56 19.97 -4.77 7.66
C VAL A 56 19.67 -5.51 8.97
N LYS A 57 20.53 -6.45 9.40
CA LYS A 57 20.41 -7.14 10.70
C LYS A 57 20.53 -6.19 11.88
N GLU A 58 21.50 -5.28 11.84
CA GLU A 58 21.69 -4.27 12.89
C GLU A 58 20.46 -3.36 13.02
N LEU A 59 19.95 -2.87 11.89
CA LEU A 59 18.74 -2.04 11.85
C LEU A 59 17.51 -2.79 12.38
N TRP A 60 17.35 -4.05 11.98
CA TRP A 60 16.24 -4.87 12.46
C TRP A 60 16.31 -5.11 13.97
N THR A 61 17.50 -5.40 14.49
CA THR A 61 17.73 -5.59 15.92
C THR A 61 17.43 -4.31 16.71
N ALA A 62 17.85 -3.15 16.19
CA ALA A 62 17.53 -1.86 16.78
C ALA A 62 16.01 -1.60 16.82
N LEU A 63 15.30 -1.91 15.73
CA LEU A 63 13.84 -1.79 15.66
C LEU A 63 13.16 -2.69 16.70
N GLN A 64 13.58 -3.94 16.82
CA GLN A 64 13.04 -4.87 17.83
C GLN A 64 13.25 -4.38 19.26
N ASN A 65 14.42 -3.82 19.56
CA ASN A 65 14.71 -3.26 20.88
C ASN A 65 13.79 -2.07 21.21
N GLU A 66 13.56 -1.20 20.23
CA GLU A 66 12.64 -0.06 20.39
C GLU A 66 11.20 -0.53 20.60
N VAL A 67 10.75 -1.52 19.83
CA VAL A 67 9.42 -2.13 20.00
C VAL A 67 9.26 -2.73 21.39
N ARG A 68 10.29 -3.40 21.95
CA ARG A 68 10.26 -3.86 23.34
C ARG A 68 10.16 -2.71 24.34
N ALA A 69 10.88 -1.61 24.11
CA ALA A 69 10.80 -0.44 24.98
C ALA A 69 9.40 0.20 24.94
N MET A 70 8.76 0.25 23.77
CA MET A 70 7.38 0.72 23.62
C MET A 70 6.38 -0.21 24.29
N ARG A 71 6.51 -1.53 24.10
CA ARG A 71 5.66 -2.54 24.77
C ARG A 71 5.75 -2.44 26.30
N LYS A 72 6.94 -2.20 26.86
CA LYS A 72 7.13 -2.02 28.32
C LYS A 72 6.43 -0.78 28.88
N LYS A 73 6.20 0.24 28.06
CA LYS A 73 5.51 1.47 28.44
C LYS A 73 4.02 1.45 28.11
N SER A 74 3.55 0.37 27.49
CA SER A 74 2.19 0.22 26.97
C SER A 74 1.50 -0.96 27.62
N ASP A 75 0.19 -0.88 27.76
CA ASP A 75 -0.62 -1.93 28.36
C ASP A 75 -1.12 -2.92 27.30
N TYR A 76 -0.98 -4.22 27.58
CA TYR A 76 -1.52 -5.28 26.71
C TYR A 76 -3.00 -5.50 27.01
N VAL A 77 -3.85 -5.25 26.02
CA VAL A 77 -5.32 -5.33 26.17
C VAL A 77 -5.96 -6.49 25.41
N GLY A 78 -5.15 -7.25 24.65
CA GLY A 78 -5.59 -8.40 23.86
C GLY A 78 -6.67 -8.00 22.84
N PRO A 79 -7.78 -8.78 22.70
CA PRO A 79 -8.79 -8.55 21.67
C PRO A 79 -9.66 -7.31 21.90
N ARG A 80 -9.54 -6.65 23.07
CA ARG A 80 -10.30 -5.43 23.39
C ARG A 80 -9.61 -4.15 22.94
N PHE A 81 -8.62 -4.26 22.05
CA PHE A 81 -7.83 -3.13 21.58
C PHE A 81 -8.70 -2.01 21.00
N ALA A 82 -9.73 -2.35 20.21
CA ALA A 82 -10.58 -1.34 19.59
C ALA A 82 -11.36 -0.49 20.61
N GLU A 83 -11.86 -1.12 21.68
CA GLU A 83 -12.57 -0.41 22.74
C GLU A 83 -11.63 0.47 23.56
N GLU A 84 -10.47 -0.07 23.97
CA GLU A 84 -9.50 0.67 24.77
C GLU A 84 -8.89 1.84 23.99
N ALA A 85 -8.60 1.66 22.70
CA ALA A 85 -8.10 2.73 21.84
C ALA A 85 -9.09 3.90 21.74
N ARG A 86 -10.40 3.61 21.65
CA ARG A 86 -11.47 4.63 21.71
C ARG A 86 -11.48 5.32 23.07
N ARG A 87 -11.45 4.58 24.18
CA ARG A 87 -11.44 5.16 25.54
C ARG A 87 -10.25 6.11 25.75
N VAL A 88 -9.07 5.73 25.28
CA VAL A 88 -7.86 6.59 25.35
C VAL A 88 -8.04 7.84 24.48
N HIS A 89 -8.64 7.72 23.29
CA HIS A 89 -8.90 8.84 22.40
C HIS A 89 -9.90 9.85 22.98
N TYR A 90 -11.00 9.36 23.59
CA TYR A 90 -12.01 10.21 24.23
C TYR A 90 -11.62 10.69 25.64
N GLY A 91 -10.52 10.20 26.20
CA GLY A 91 -10.03 10.59 27.53
C GLY A 91 -10.75 9.93 28.70
N GLU A 92 -11.43 8.80 28.46
CA GLU A 92 -12.07 7.98 29.49
C GLU A 92 -11.08 7.07 30.24
N SER A 93 -9.88 6.89 29.69
CA SER A 93 -8.79 6.09 30.29
C SER A 93 -7.49 6.88 30.37
N GLU A 94 -6.49 6.35 31.08
CA GLU A 94 -5.16 6.96 31.17
C GLU A 94 -4.55 7.10 29.76
N LYS A 95 -3.86 8.23 29.48
CA LYS A 95 -3.15 8.48 28.21
C LYS A 95 -1.87 7.65 28.10
N LYS A 96 -1.97 6.34 28.27
CA LYS A 96 -0.91 5.36 28.07
C LYS A 96 -1.05 4.72 26.69
N GLY A 97 0.07 4.23 26.15
CA GLY A 97 0.02 3.41 24.96
C GLY A 97 -0.73 2.11 25.27
N VAL A 98 -1.58 1.67 24.36
CA VAL A 98 -2.21 0.34 24.44
C VAL A 98 -1.78 -0.46 23.23
N TYR A 99 -1.59 -1.76 23.38
CA TYR A 99 -1.35 -2.67 22.28
C TYR A 99 -2.13 -3.97 22.47
N GLY A 100 -2.51 -4.59 21.37
CA GLY A 100 -3.37 -5.76 21.42
C GLY A 100 -3.66 -6.33 20.06
N GLU A 101 -4.70 -7.14 20.03
CA GLU A 101 -5.22 -7.82 18.86
C GLU A 101 -6.46 -7.07 18.37
N ALA A 102 -6.58 -6.89 17.07
CA ALA A 102 -7.75 -6.31 16.44
C ALA A 102 -7.95 -6.95 15.07
N SER A 103 -9.21 -7.17 14.70
CA SER A 103 -9.58 -7.60 13.36
C SER A 103 -9.34 -6.48 12.35
N ARG A 104 -9.24 -6.84 11.07
CA ARG A 104 -9.04 -5.86 9.98
C ARG A 104 -10.19 -4.85 9.88
N GLU A 105 -11.41 -5.29 10.21
CA GLU A 105 -12.61 -4.45 10.20
C GLU A 105 -12.58 -3.43 11.34
N GLU A 106 -12.17 -3.85 12.54
CA GLU A 106 -11.99 -2.96 13.69
C GLU A 106 -10.89 -1.92 13.44
N VAL A 107 -9.73 -2.33 12.90
CA VAL A 107 -8.65 -1.38 12.55
C VAL A 107 -9.12 -0.34 11.54
N LYS A 108 -9.96 -0.75 10.58
CA LYS A 108 -10.53 0.18 9.61
C LYS A 108 -11.49 1.16 10.28
N ALA A 109 -12.39 0.69 11.15
CA ALA A 109 -13.31 1.54 11.90
C ALA A 109 -12.56 2.55 12.78
N LEU A 110 -11.51 2.11 13.48
CA LEU A 110 -10.63 2.99 14.26
C LEU A 110 -10.01 4.09 13.40
N HIS A 111 -9.56 3.75 12.18
CA HIS A 111 -8.99 4.73 11.26
C HIS A 111 -10.03 5.75 10.75
N GLU A 112 -11.26 5.31 10.47
CA GLU A 112 -12.38 6.16 10.09
C GLU A 112 -12.80 7.11 11.23
N GLU A 113 -12.65 6.68 12.48
CA GLU A 113 -12.87 7.50 13.68
C GLU A 113 -11.71 8.49 13.96
N GLY A 114 -10.57 8.36 13.26
CA GLY A 114 -9.38 9.20 13.47
C GLY A 114 -8.43 8.68 14.55
N ILE A 115 -8.58 7.43 14.97
CA ILE A 115 -7.70 6.76 15.94
C ILE A 115 -6.53 6.14 15.17
N MET A 116 -5.30 6.58 15.48
CA MET A 116 -4.09 6.03 14.85
C MET A 116 -3.76 4.64 15.40
N ALA A 117 -4.14 3.61 14.65
CA ALA A 117 -3.75 2.23 14.87
C ALA A 117 -2.69 1.81 13.84
N VAL A 118 -1.54 1.31 14.31
CA VAL A 118 -0.42 0.86 13.45
C VAL A 118 -0.10 -0.60 13.76
N PRO A 119 0.07 -1.46 12.75
CA PRO A 119 0.48 -2.84 12.97
C PRO A 119 1.89 -2.89 13.57
N MET A 120 2.02 -3.57 14.71
CA MET A 120 3.30 -3.74 15.37
C MET A 120 4.06 -4.93 14.76
N PRO A 121 5.38 -4.83 14.51
CA PRO A 121 6.16 -5.97 14.04
C PRO A 121 6.17 -7.07 15.11
N ALA A 122 6.04 -8.32 14.66
CA ALA A 122 6.15 -9.49 15.53
C ALA A 122 7.57 -9.62 16.07
N LEU A 123 7.69 -9.85 17.38
CA LEU A 123 8.97 -10.18 17.97
C LEU A 123 9.21 -11.69 17.84
N PRO A 124 10.48 -12.14 17.77
CA PRO A 124 10.79 -13.57 17.68
C PRO A 124 10.25 -14.39 18.86
N GLU A 125 10.11 -13.75 20.02
CA GLU A 125 9.54 -14.31 21.24
C GLU A 125 8.04 -14.60 21.17
N ASP A 126 7.31 -13.96 20.24
CA ASP A 126 5.86 -14.14 20.06
C ASP A 126 5.53 -15.46 19.28
N GLN A 127 6.53 -16.16 18.73
CA GLN A 127 6.35 -17.34 17.86
C GLN A 127 6.72 -18.69 18.52
N ASN A 128 6.82 -18.75 19.85
CA ASN A 128 7.31 -19.92 20.59
C ASN A 128 6.20 -20.87 21.05
#